data_AF-A0A942SGC8-F1
#
_entry.id   AF-A0A942SGC8-F1
#
_cell.length_a   1.000
_cell.length_b   1.000
_cell.length_c   1.000
_cell.angle_alpha   90.00
_cell.angle_beta   90.00
_cell.angle_gamma   90.00
#
_symmetry.space_group_name_H-M   'P 1'
#
loop_
_entity.id
_entity.type
_entity.pdbx_description
1 polymer ?
#
loop_
_entity_poly.entity_id
_entity_poly.type
_entity_poly.pdbx_seq_one_letter_code
_entity_poly.pdbx_strand_id
1 'polypeptide(L)' 'LEKGTTVNYELKNKNNGVYAFVIEGSVSVNNEALDKRDGLGITETDAFTVTATDDAKVLLMEIPMK' A
#
# COMPACT_ATOMS: atom_id res chain seq x y z
N LEU A 1 10.35 -1.61 5.03
CA LEU A 1 10.14 -3.00 4.63
C LEU A 1 11.43 -3.46 4.01
N GLU A 2 12.01 -4.55 4.51
CA GLU A 2 13.17 -5.17 3.85
C GLU A 2 12.67 -5.93 2.62
N LYS A 3 13.51 -6.06 1.60
CA LYS A 3 13.20 -6.79 0.37
C LYS A 3 12.67 -8.20 0.69
N GLY A 4 11.56 -8.57 0.03
CA GLY A 4 10.88 -9.84 0.22
C GLY A 4 9.90 -9.88 1.40
N THR A 5 9.82 -8.81 2.20
CA THR A 5 8.82 -8.69 3.25
C THR A 5 7.43 -8.53 2.65
N THR A 6 6.49 -9.34 3.11
CA THR A 6 5.08 -9.25 2.74
C THR A 6 4.26 -8.86 3.96
N VAL A 7 3.39 -7.87 3.82
CA VAL A 7 2.48 -7.40 4.86
C VAL A 7 1.06 -7.43 4.32
N ASN A 8 0.15 -8.09 5.05
CA ASN A 8 -1.28 -7.95 4.80
C ASN A 8 -1.82 -6.81 5.66
N TYR A 9 -2.47 -5.84 5.02
CA TYR A 9 -3.10 -4.72 5.68
C TYR A 9 -4.62 -4.84 5.56
N GLU A 10 -5.30 -4.97 6.69
CA GLU A 10 -6.75 -4.91 6.79
C GLU A 10 -7.17 -3.47 7.10
N LEU A 11 -8.17 -2.97 6.37
CA LEU A 11 -8.70 -1.63 6.60
C LEU A 11 -9.38 -1.56 7.96
N LYS A 12 -9.11 -0.50 8.72
CA LYS A 12 -9.77 -0.27 10.01
C LYS A 12 -11.25 0.08 9.85
N ASN A 13 -11.57 0.85 8.81
CA ASN A 13 -12.94 1.15 8.42
C ASN A 13 -13.17 0.79 6.95
N LYS A 14 -14.09 -0.14 6.71
CA LYS A 14 -14.45 -0.62 5.37
C LYS A 14 -15.04 0.45 4.44
N ASN A 15 -15.47 1.59 5.00
CA ASN A 15 -15.95 2.73 4.22
C ASN A 15 -14.83 3.70 3.81
N ASN A 16 -13.59 3.47 4.27
CA ASN A 16 -12.44 4.27 3.87
C ASN A 16 -11.81 3.72 2.58
N GLY A 17 -11.14 4.60 1.85
CA GLY A 17 -10.11 4.20 0.89
C GLY A 17 -8.74 4.25 1.56
N VAL A 18 -7.73 3.65 0.95
CA VAL A 18 -6.35 3.78 1.38
C VAL A 18 -5.54 4.42 0.26
N TYR A 19 -4.76 5.44 0.59
CA TYR A 19 -3.74 5.97 -0.29
C TYR A 19 -2.37 5.43 0.14
N ALA A 20 -1.76 4.62 -0.73
CA ALA A 20 -0.41 4.12 -0.56
C ALA A 20 0.57 5.00 -1.32
N PHE A 21 1.62 5.49 -0.67
CA PHE A 21 2.65 6.32 -1.28
C PHE A 21 4.04 5.77 -0.98
N VAL A 22 4.83 5.51 -2.01
CA VAL A 22 6.19 4.97 -1.86
C VAL A 22 7.16 6.12 -1.66
N ILE A 23 7.68 6.27 -0.46
CA ILE A 23 8.66 7.31 -0.12
C ILE A 23 10.03 6.94 -0.72
N GLU A 24 10.42 5.68 -0.58
CA GLU A 24 11.68 5.10 -1.11
C GLU A 24 11.52 3.61 -1.41
N GLY A 25 12.39 3.09 -2.30
CA GLY A 25 12.36 1.70 -2.76
C GLY A 25 11.25 1.42 -3.76
N SER A 26 10.88 0.15 -3.87
CA SER A 26 9.77 -0.33 -4.70
C SER A 26 8.97 -1.40 -3.97
N VAL A 27 7.67 -1.43 -4.22
CA VAL A 27 6.74 -2.42 -3.66
C VAL A 27 5.72 -2.86 -4.71
N SER A 28 5.14 -4.04 -4.51
CA SER A 28 3.92 -4.48 -5.18
C SER A 28 2.76 -4.40 -4.19
N VAL A 29 1.73 -3.65 -4.53
CA VAL A 29 0.48 -3.60 -3.76
C VAL A 29 -0.57 -4.41 -4.51
N ASN A 30 -0.97 -5.54 -3.96
CA ASN A 30 -1.66 -6.62 -4.69
C ASN A 30 -0.87 -6.98 -5.96
N ASN A 31 -1.38 -6.59 -7.14
CA ASN A 31 -0.76 -6.83 -8.44
C ASN A 31 -0.21 -5.55 -9.11
N GLU A 32 -0.26 -4.41 -8.42
CA GLU A 32 0.24 -3.13 -8.94
C GLU A 32 1.64 -2.86 -8.40
N ALA A 33 2.61 -2.74 -9.32
CA ALA A 33 3.98 -2.35 -8.98
C ALA A 33 4.06 -0.84 -8.81
N LEU A 34 4.69 -0.39 -7.72
CA LEU A 34 4.90 1.02 -7.40
C LEU A 34 6.37 1.26 -7.11
N ASP A 35 6.93 2.29 -7.73
CA ASP A 35 8.29 2.74 -7.53
C ASP A 35 8.33 4.01 -6.66
N LYS A 36 9.54 4.46 -6.35
CA LYS A 36 9.78 5.66 -5.56
C LYS A 36 8.99 6.86 -6.10
N ARG A 37 8.20 7.49 -5.21
CA ARG A 37 7.28 8.62 -5.44
C ARG A 37 5.99 8.29 -6.18
N ASP A 38 5.70 7.02 -6.41
CA ASP A 38 4.39 6.62 -6.90
C ASP A 38 3.36 6.59 -5.76
N GLY A 39 2.12 6.84 -6.14
CA GLY A 39 0.96 6.79 -5.27
C GLY A 39 -0.16 5.94 -5.88
N LEU A 40 -0.81 5.13 -5.05
CA LEU A 40 -1.92 4.27 -5.44
C LEU A 40 -3.11 4.51 -4.51
N GLY A 41 -4.26 4.80 -5.11
CA GLY A 41 -5.54 4.79 -4.41
C GLY A 41 -6.15 3.40 -4.44
N ILE A 42 -6.50 2.88 -3.27
CA ILE A 42 -7.08 1.56 -3.07
C ILE A 42 -8.48 1.77 -2.49
N THR A 43 -9.50 1.28 -3.18
CA THR A 43 -10.90 1.42 -2.80
C THR A 43 -11.63 0.09 -3.00
N GLU A 44 -12.84 -0.04 -2.44
CA GLU A 44 -13.70 -1.22 -2.62
C GLU A 44 -13.04 -2.56 -2.22
N THR A 45 -12.17 -2.54 -1.21
CA THR A 45 -11.56 -3.73 -0.63
C THR A 45 -11.54 -3.68 0.89
N ASP A 46 -11.62 -4.84 1.52
CA ASP A 46 -11.49 -5.00 2.98
C ASP A 46 -10.02 -5.10 3.43
N ALA A 47 -9.14 -5.58 2.54
CA ALA A 47 -7.73 -5.78 2.79
C ALA A 47 -6.90 -5.73 1.51
N PHE A 48 -5.60 -5.51 1.63
CA PHE A 48 -4.65 -5.62 0.53
C PHE A 48 -3.30 -6.11 1.04
N THR A 49 -2.51 -6.68 0.13
CA THR A 49 -1.16 -7.15 0.42
C THR A 49 -0.14 -6.17 -0.13
N VAL A 50 0.90 -5.86 0.65
CA VAL A 50 2.06 -5.09 0.22
C VAL A 50 3.29 -5.99 0.30
N THR A 51 3.95 -6.20 -0.83
CA THR A 51 5.18 -6.98 -0.93
C THR A 51 6.32 -6.07 -1.33
N ALA A 52 7.39 -6.03 -0.55
CA ALA A 52 8.58 -5.27 -0.86
C ALA A 52 9.40 -5.95 -1.96
N THR A 53 9.47 -5.35 -3.14
CA THR A 53 10.32 -5.83 -4.25
C THR A 53 11.76 -5.38 -4.10
N ASP A 54 11.97 -4.30 -3.36
CA ASP A 54 13.26 -3.83 -2.86
C ASP A 54 13.11 -3.30 -1.42
N ASP A 55 14.21 -2.91 -0.76
CA ASP A 55 14.14 -2.22 0.52
C ASP A 55 13.34 -0.92 0.37
N ALA A 56 12.19 -0.86 1.03
CA ALA A 56 11.18 0.16 0.74
C ALA A 56 10.60 0.81 1.99
N LYS A 57 10.20 2.08 1.83
CA LYS A 57 9.46 2.85 2.82
C LYS A 57 8.15 3.31 2.19
N VAL A 58 7.04 2.78 2.69
CA VAL A 58 5.70 3.08 2.18
C VAL A 58 4.88 3.76 3.27
N LEU A 59 4.16 4.80 2.90
CA LEU A 59 3.16 5.48 3.73
C LEU A 59 1.77 5.02 3.29
N LEU A 60 1.00 4.47 4.23
CA LEU A 60 -0.40 4.11 4.01
C LEU A 60 -1.28 5.09 4.79
N MET A 61 -2.23 5.73 4.12
CA MET A 61 -3.17 6.67 4.74
C MET A 61 -4.59 6.22 4.45
N GLU A 62 -5.36 5.91 5.50
CA GLU A 62 -6.80 5.68 5.36
C GLU A 62 -7.53 7.03 5.23
N ILE A 63 -8.27 7.19 4.13
CA ILE A 63 -8.99 8.39 3.78
C ILE A 63 -10.49 8.10 3.87
N PRO A 64 -11.26 8.84 4.70
CA PRO A 64 -12.71 8.75 4.71
C PRO A 64 -13.27 9.09 3.33
N MET A 65 -14.06 8.19 2.76
CA MET A 65 -14.74 8.44 1.50
C MET A 65 -16.21 8.80 1.67
N LYS A 66 -16.73 8.66 2.90
CA LYS A 66 -18.09 9.01 3.32
C LYS A 66 -18.09 9.51 4.75
#